data_AF-A0A7H8PMK4-F1
#
_entry.id   AF-A0A7H8PMK4-F1
#
_cell.length_a   1.000
_cell.length_b   1.000
_cell.length_c   1.000
_cell.angle_alpha   90.00
_cell.angle_beta   90.00
_cell.angle_gamma   90.00
#
_symmetry.space_group_name_H-M   'P 1'
#
loop_
_entity.id
_entity.type
_entity.pdbx_description
1 polymer ?
#
loop_
_entity_poly.entity_id
_entity_poly.type
_entity_poly.pdbx_seq_one_letter_code
_entity_poly.pdbx_strand_id
1 'polypeptide(L)'
;MKTVFWIIIVVLFCNCSRDDAPETSVIKPIHINFVKEDGTSVTTFDCINPNDKYFVSIVVEAEGSGTVEKTLVEYTVNGVLHSMVFTGIENQRNQIILKEGENVAQLVDTGIYAKVSYVAAEAFELVE
;
A
#
# COMPACT_ATOMS: atom_id res chain seq x y z
N MET A 1 -50.01 61.92 -9.51
CA MET A 1 -49.89 60.66 -10.26
C MET A 1 -48.86 60.84 -11.36
N LYS A 2 -47.61 60.43 -11.11
CA LYS A 2 -46.53 60.41 -12.09
C LYS A 2 -45.73 59.13 -11.86
N THR A 3 -45.83 58.22 -12.83
CA THR A 3 -44.83 57.22 -13.23
C THR A 3 -44.11 56.46 -12.11
N VAL A 4 -44.73 55.37 -11.66
CA VAL A 4 -44.02 54.22 -11.09
C VAL A 4 -43.51 53.42 -12.29
N PHE A 5 -42.23 53.55 -12.62
CA PHE A 5 -41.59 52.77 -13.66
C PHE A 5 -40.26 52.20 -13.13
N TRP A 6 -40.32 50.90 -12.84
CA TRP A 6 -39.25 49.92 -12.96
C TRP A 6 -37.87 50.25 -12.37
N ILE A 7 -37.71 49.87 -11.11
CA ILE A 7 -36.41 49.50 -10.54
C ILE A 7 -36.41 47.97 -10.45
N ILE A 8 -35.95 47.30 -11.51
CA ILE A 8 -35.47 45.90 -11.42
C ILE A 8 -34.03 46.00 -10.96
N ILE A 9 -33.87 46.10 -9.64
CA ILE A 9 -32.61 45.97 -8.92
C ILE A 9 -32.51 44.52 -8.44
N VAL A 10 -31.48 43.84 -8.95
CA VAL A 10 -30.55 42.98 -8.21
C VAL A 10 -31.18 42.00 -7.22
N VAL A 11 -31.24 40.72 -7.61
CA VAL A 11 -30.55 39.59 -6.93
C VAL A 11 -30.42 38.50 -8.02
N LEU A 12 -29.40 38.53 -8.89
CA LEU A 12 -28.19 37.71 -8.74
C LEU A 12 -28.26 36.71 -7.56
N PHE A 13 -29.21 35.78 -7.62
CA PHE A 13 -29.02 34.49 -6.97
C PHE A 13 -27.96 33.77 -7.79
N CYS A 14 -26.69 34.04 -7.45
CA CYS A 14 -25.61 33.10 -7.64
C CYS A 14 -26.03 31.78 -6.98
N ASN A 15 -26.74 30.94 -7.72
CA ASN A 15 -26.78 29.50 -7.47
C ASN A 15 -25.39 28.94 -7.81
N CYS A 16 -24.39 29.32 -7.01
CA CYS A 16 -23.17 28.56 -6.88
C CYS A 16 -23.44 27.43 -5.89
N SER A 17 -24.38 26.53 -6.22
CA SER A 17 -24.40 25.20 -5.61
C SER A 17 -23.31 24.40 -6.30
N ARG A 18 -22.06 24.77 -6.02
CA ARG A 18 -20.90 24.00 -6.46
C ARG A 18 -20.61 22.99 -5.35
N ASP A 19 -21.53 22.03 -5.20
CA ASP A 19 -21.30 20.79 -4.44
C ASP A 19 -20.39 19.86 -5.27
N ASP A 20 -19.31 20.40 -5.83
CA ASP A 20 -18.20 19.61 -6.36
C ASP A 20 -17.39 19.16 -5.14
N ALA A 21 -17.93 18.25 -4.33
CA ALA A 21 -17.12 17.51 -3.38
C ALA A 21 -15.95 16.89 -4.17
N PRO A 22 -14.70 17.04 -3.72
CA PRO A 22 -13.58 16.47 -4.46
C PRO A 22 -13.83 14.97 -4.59
N GLU A 23 -13.87 14.47 -5.82
CA GLU A 23 -13.86 13.03 -6.05
C GLU A 23 -12.64 12.47 -5.30
N THR A 24 -12.84 11.42 -4.52
CA THR A 24 -11.76 10.73 -3.80
C THR A 24 -11.55 9.35 -4.41
N SER A 25 -10.29 8.90 -4.38
CA SER A 25 -9.91 7.55 -4.76
C SER A 25 -9.45 6.79 -3.53
N VAL A 26 -9.92 5.55 -3.40
CA VAL A 26 -9.54 4.66 -2.29
C VAL A 26 -8.41 3.76 -2.75
N ILE A 27 -7.37 3.63 -1.93
CA ILE A 27 -6.27 2.71 -2.19
C ILE A 27 -6.70 1.30 -1.79
N LYS A 28 -6.50 0.34 -2.69
CA LYS A 28 -6.71 -1.09 -2.44
C LYS A 28 -5.40 -1.86 -2.59
N PRO A 29 -4.94 -2.59 -1.57
CA PRO A 29 -3.77 -3.46 -1.70
C PRO A 29 -4.14 -4.69 -2.51
N ILE A 30 -3.43 -4.91 -3.61
CA ILE A 30 -3.69 -5.99 -4.57
C ILE A 30 -2.65 -7.11 -4.50
N HIS A 31 -1.42 -6.80 -4.09
CA HIS A 31 -0.36 -7.78 -3.92
C HIS A 31 0.52 -7.48 -2.71
N ILE A 32 1.09 -8.54 -2.14
CA ILE A 32 2.13 -8.51 -1.12
C ILE A 32 3.21 -9.50 -1.52
N ASN A 33 4.48 -9.12 -1.42
CA ASN A 33 5.60 -9.94 -1.87
C ASN A 33 6.86 -9.65 -1.04
N PHE A 34 7.77 -10.61 -0.98
CA PHE A 34 9.12 -10.40 -0.46
C PHE A 34 10.01 -9.87 -1.58
N VAL A 35 10.83 -8.86 -1.29
CA VAL A 35 11.76 -8.26 -2.25
C VAL A 35 13.13 -8.00 -1.62
N LYS A 36 14.18 -7.93 -2.45
CA LYS A 36 15.51 -7.43 -2.07
C LYS A 36 15.54 -5.89 -2.05
N GLU A 37 16.66 -5.31 -1.62
CA GLU A 37 16.85 -3.84 -1.56
C GLU A 37 16.61 -3.15 -2.92
N ASP A 38 17.02 -3.77 -4.02
CA ASP A 38 16.80 -3.28 -5.39
C ASP A 38 15.34 -3.41 -5.86
N GLY A 39 14.48 -4.12 -5.12
CA GLY A 39 13.09 -4.40 -5.49
C GLY A 39 12.87 -5.70 -6.26
N THR A 40 13.93 -6.47 -6.53
CA THR A 40 13.83 -7.78 -7.15
C THR A 40 13.02 -8.70 -6.24
N SER A 41 12.01 -9.38 -6.80
CA SER A 41 11.16 -10.30 -6.04
C SER A 41 11.97 -11.50 -5.54
N VAL A 42 11.66 -11.92 -4.32
CA VAL A 42 12.20 -13.13 -3.69
C VAL A 42 11.12 -14.18 -3.67
N THR A 43 11.43 -15.34 -4.20
CA THR A 43 10.57 -16.50 -4.36
C THR A 43 11.08 -17.65 -3.52
N THR A 44 10.26 -18.70 -3.36
CA THR A 44 10.61 -19.90 -2.59
C THR A 44 11.82 -20.65 -3.13
N PHE A 45 12.23 -20.40 -4.39
CA PHE A 45 13.37 -21.08 -5.03
C PHE A 45 14.66 -20.26 -4.99
N ASP A 46 14.61 -19.01 -4.49
CA ASP A 46 15.78 -18.15 -4.45
C ASP A 46 16.70 -18.51 -3.30
N CYS A 47 18.01 -18.51 -3.56
CA CYS A 47 19.01 -18.61 -2.50
C CYS A 47 19.02 -17.30 -1.70
N ILE A 48 18.63 -17.39 -0.43
CA ILE A 48 18.61 -16.26 0.50
C ILE A 48 20.00 -16.11 1.11
N ASN A 49 20.58 -14.92 0.96
CA ASN A 49 21.84 -14.54 1.58
C ASN A 49 21.53 -13.84 2.91
N PRO A 50 22.00 -14.36 4.06
CA PRO A 50 21.75 -13.73 5.36
C PRO A 50 22.35 -12.33 5.51
N ASN A 51 23.26 -11.93 4.62
CA ASN A 51 23.87 -10.60 4.62
C ASN A 51 23.09 -9.57 3.79
N ASP A 52 22.10 -9.99 3.00
CA ASP A 52 21.26 -9.10 2.21
C ASP A 52 20.12 -8.52 3.07
N LYS A 53 19.58 -7.37 2.65
CA LYS A 53 18.36 -6.81 3.24
C LYS A 53 17.14 -7.27 2.48
N TYR A 54 16.12 -7.67 3.23
CA TYR A 54 14.84 -8.12 2.70
C TYR A 54 13.72 -7.20 3.15
N PHE A 55 12.71 -7.08 2.31
CA PHE A 55 11.57 -6.20 2.54
C PHE A 55 10.28 -6.94 2.19
N VAL A 56 9.21 -6.58 2.88
CA VAL A 56 7.85 -6.78 2.36
C VAL A 56 7.54 -5.59 1.48
N SER A 57 7.09 -5.84 0.25
CA SER A 57 6.56 -4.85 -0.69
C SER A 57 5.07 -5.08 -0.86
N ILE A 58 4.28 -4.01 -0.72
CA ILE A 58 2.83 -4.06 -1.00
C ILE A 58 2.57 -3.20 -2.23
N VAL A 59 1.87 -3.80 -3.20
CA VAL A 59 1.41 -3.13 -4.41
C VAL A 59 -0.06 -2.77 -4.22
N VAL A 60 -0.39 -1.55 -4.58
CA VAL A 60 -1.74 -1.01 -4.43
C VAL A 60 -2.27 -0.49 -5.77
N GLU A 61 -3.59 -0.45 -5.90
CA GLU A 61 -4.31 0.23 -6.97
C GLU A 61 -5.22 1.30 -6.37
N ALA A 62 -5.56 2.31 -7.17
CA ALA A 62 -6.60 3.26 -6.81
C ALA A 62 -7.92 2.84 -7.45
N GLU A 63 -8.99 2.85 -6.65
CA GLU A 63 -10.36 2.75 -7.14
C GLU A 63 -11.01 4.13 -7.08
N GLY A 64 -11.40 4.65 -8.26
CA GLY A 64 -11.93 6.00 -8.43
C GLY A 64 -11.09 6.88 -9.36
N SER A 65 -11.60 8.07 -9.67
CA SER A 65 -10.96 9.10 -10.51
C SER A 65 -10.41 10.28 -9.70
N GLY A 66 -10.58 10.23 -8.39
CA GLY A 66 -10.33 11.30 -7.44
C GLY A 66 -8.93 11.39 -6.86
N THR A 67 -8.75 12.31 -5.92
CA THR A 67 -7.50 12.41 -5.15
C THR A 67 -7.37 11.23 -4.21
N VAL A 68 -6.19 10.64 -4.15
CA VAL A 68 -5.90 9.49 -3.29
C VAL A 68 -5.86 9.93 -1.83
N GLU A 69 -6.73 9.36 -1.00
CA GLU A 69 -6.68 9.58 0.43
C GLU A 69 -5.60 8.74 1.11
N LYS A 70 -5.07 9.27 2.22
CA LYS A 70 -4.11 8.56 3.05
C LYS A 70 -4.74 7.27 3.59
N THR A 71 -4.22 6.13 3.18
CA THR A 71 -4.75 4.80 3.54
C THR A 71 -3.74 4.03 4.37
N LEU A 72 -4.20 3.44 5.47
CA LEU A 72 -3.42 2.50 6.28
C LEU A 72 -3.69 1.08 5.78
N VAL A 73 -2.64 0.35 5.42
CA VAL A 73 -2.73 -1.06 5.04
C VAL A 73 -2.07 -1.90 6.12
N GLU A 74 -2.84 -2.79 6.74
CA GLU A 74 -2.36 -3.73 7.73
C GLU A 74 -1.98 -5.08 7.09
N TYR A 75 -0.88 -5.64 7.56
CA TYR A 75 -0.37 -6.93 7.11
C TYR A 75 0.34 -7.62 8.26
N THR A 76 0.49 -8.94 8.17
CA THR A 76 1.29 -9.71 9.11
C THR A 76 2.55 -10.23 8.44
N VAL A 77 3.61 -10.40 9.24
CA VAL A 77 4.81 -11.16 8.86
C VAL A 77 5.04 -12.21 9.94
N ASN A 78 4.93 -13.48 9.57
CA ASN A 78 5.01 -14.61 10.50
C ASN A 78 4.04 -14.45 11.69
N GLY A 79 2.83 -13.94 11.42
CA GLY A 79 1.79 -13.67 12.42
C GLY A 79 1.97 -12.39 13.25
N VAL A 80 3.07 -11.65 13.08
CA VAL A 80 3.28 -10.35 13.75
C VAL A 80 2.62 -9.24 12.94
N LEU A 81 1.78 -8.42 13.56
CA LEU A 81 1.07 -7.33 12.91
C LEU A 81 2.00 -6.14 12.59
N HIS A 82 1.85 -5.61 11.38
CA HIS A 82 2.53 -4.43 10.85
C HIS A 82 1.53 -3.57 10.06
N SER A 83 1.94 -2.34 9.77
CA SER A 83 1.16 -1.43 8.94
C SER A 83 2.04 -0.59 8.02
N MET A 84 1.56 -0.29 6.82
CA MET A 84 2.15 0.71 5.93
C MET A 84 1.12 1.81 5.64
N VAL A 85 1.60 3.04 5.52
CA VAL A 85 0.78 4.19 5.16
C VAL A 85 1.03 4.52 3.70
N PHE A 86 -0.03 4.63 2.93
CA PHE A 86 0.01 5.02 1.52
C PHE A 86 -0.64 6.39 1.36
N THR A 87 0.01 7.27 0.59
CA THR A 87 -0.52 8.58 0.20
C THR A 87 -0.71 8.72 -1.30
N GLY A 88 -0.43 7.64 -2.05
CA GLY A 88 -0.48 7.55 -3.50
C GLY A 88 -0.38 6.11 -3.97
N ILE A 89 -0.35 5.90 -5.29
CA ILE A 89 -0.27 4.58 -5.94
C ILE A 89 1.20 4.17 -6.11
N GLU A 90 2.00 4.35 -5.05
CA GLU A 90 3.38 3.89 -5.01
C GLU A 90 3.51 2.58 -4.24
N ASN A 91 4.45 1.73 -4.65
CA ASN A 91 4.79 0.54 -3.88
C ASN A 91 5.53 0.97 -2.61
N GLN A 92 4.97 0.64 -1.46
CA GLN A 92 5.62 0.85 -0.18
C GLN A 92 6.35 -0.43 0.25
N ARG A 93 7.48 -0.24 0.93
CA ARG A 93 8.33 -1.33 1.42
C ARG A 93 8.63 -1.14 2.90
N ASN A 94 8.64 -2.23 3.64
CA ASN A 94 9.12 -2.26 5.02
C ASN A 94 10.19 -3.35 5.15
N GLN A 95 11.32 -3.00 5.78
CA GLN A 95 12.41 -3.94 5.99
C GLN A 95 11.99 -5.01 7.00
N ILE A 96 12.37 -6.26 6.73
CA ILE A 96 12.08 -7.41 7.58
C ILE A 96 13.33 -8.25 7.78
N ILE A 97 13.31 -9.07 8.83
CA ILE A 97 14.32 -10.10 9.07
C ILE A 97 13.64 -11.44 8.81
N LEU A 98 14.16 -12.18 7.82
CA LEU A 98 13.70 -13.54 7.55
C LEU A 98 14.15 -14.46 8.68
N LYS A 99 13.26 -15.35 9.11
CA LYS A 99 13.54 -16.41 10.08
C LYS A 99 13.85 -17.71 9.34
N GLU A 100 14.64 -18.57 9.97
CA GLU A 100 14.86 -19.93 9.46
C GLU A 100 13.52 -20.63 9.21
N GLY A 101 13.39 -21.29 8.05
CA GLY A 101 12.18 -21.96 7.61
C GLY A 101 11.25 -21.09 6.74
N GLU A 102 9.96 -21.43 6.76
CA GLU A 102 8.92 -20.70 5.99
C GLU A 102 8.61 -19.34 6.63
N ASN A 103 8.67 -18.29 5.82
CA ASN A 103 8.22 -16.95 6.18
C ASN A 103 6.97 -16.61 5.37
N VAL A 104 5.95 -16.07 6.02
CA VAL A 104 4.66 -15.73 5.42
C VAL A 104 4.36 -14.27 5.68
N ALA A 105 4.09 -13.52 4.62
CA ALA A 105 3.54 -12.17 4.70
C ALA A 105 2.10 -12.18 4.19
N GLN A 106 1.15 -11.61 4.92
CA GLN A 106 -0.28 -11.67 4.58
C GLN A 106 -0.98 -10.33 4.83
N LEU A 107 -1.73 -9.83 3.85
CA LEU A 107 -2.63 -8.69 4.01
C LEU A 107 -3.80 -9.08 4.92
N VAL A 108 -4.09 -8.25 5.94
CA VAL A 108 -5.11 -8.56 6.96
C VAL A 108 -6.51 -8.59 6.35
N ASP A 109 -6.87 -7.58 5.56
CA ASP A 109 -8.24 -7.41 5.05
C ASP A 109 -8.61 -8.41 3.94
N THR A 110 -7.67 -8.71 3.06
CA THR A 110 -7.93 -9.52 1.86
C THR A 110 -7.47 -10.97 2.00
N GLY A 111 -6.61 -11.27 2.99
CA GLY A 111 -6.01 -12.58 3.17
C GLY A 111 -4.97 -12.98 2.11
N ILE A 112 -4.71 -12.12 1.11
CA ILE A 112 -3.67 -12.32 0.09
C ILE A 112 -2.32 -12.43 0.78
N TYR A 113 -1.51 -13.41 0.38
CA TYR A 113 -0.26 -13.71 1.05
C TYR A 113 0.87 -14.04 0.06
N ALA A 114 2.11 -13.89 0.54
CA ALA A 114 3.32 -14.38 -0.08
C ALA A 114 4.11 -15.24 0.89
N LYS A 115 4.92 -16.15 0.33
CA LYS A 115 5.77 -17.07 1.09
C LYS A 115 7.18 -17.12 0.54
N VAL A 116 8.14 -17.26 1.43
CA VAL A 116 9.55 -17.53 1.10
C VAL A 116 10.13 -18.49 2.13
N SER A 117 11.03 -19.38 1.71
CA SER A 117 11.71 -20.31 2.62
C SER A 117 13.18 -19.91 2.74
N TYR A 118 13.61 -19.59 3.96
CA TYR A 118 15.02 -19.39 4.27
C TYR A 118 15.59 -20.68 4.85
N VAL A 119 16.65 -21.19 4.25
CA VAL A 119 17.42 -22.31 4.78
C VAL A 119 18.83 -21.82 5.05
N ALA A 120 19.21 -21.77 6.32
CA ALA A 120 20.57 -21.44 6.71
C ALA A 120 21.51 -22.53 6.19
N ALA A 121 22.66 -22.12 5.64
CA ALA A 121 23.71 -23.05 5.32
C ALA A 121 24.21 -23.68 6.64
N GLU A 122 24.07 -24.98 6.78
CA GLU A 122 24.68 -25.70 7.90
C GLU A 122 26.20 -25.53 7.83
N ALA A 123 26.82 -25.22 8.97
CA ALA A 123 28.26 -25.21 9.07
C ALA A 123 28.75 -26.65 8.92
N PHE A 124 29.33 -26.98 7.77
CA PHE A 124 29.99 -28.27 7.59
C PHE A 124 31.20 -28.32 8.54
N GLU A 125 31.17 -29.23 9.51
CA GLU A 125 32.37 -29.59 10.26
C GLU A 125 33.23 -30.47 9.35
N LEU A 126 34.45 -30.01 9.07
CA LEU A 126 35.47 -30.86 8.44
C LEU A 126 35.87 -31.93 9.46
N VAL A 127 35.48 -33.18 9.20
CA VAL A 127 35.98 -34.33 9.96
C VAL A 127 37.37 -34.66 9.40
N GLU A 128 38.41 -34.46 10.22
CA GLU A 128 39.79 -34.91 9.93
C GLU A 128 39.93 -36.43 10.05
#